data_AF-A0A520ADH3-F1
#
_entry.id   AF-A0A520ADH3-F1
#
_cell.length_a   1.000
_cell.length_b   1.000
_cell.length_c   1.000
_cell.angle_alpha   90.00
_cell.angle_beta   90.00
_cell.angle_gamma   90.00
#
_symmetry.space_group_name_H-M   'P 1'
#
loop_
_entity.id
_entity.type
_entity.pdbx_description
1 polymer ?
#
loop_
_entity_poly.entity_id
_entity_poly.type
_entity_poly.pdbx_seq_one_letter_code
_entity_poly.pdbx_strand_id
1 'polypeptide(L)'
;GIAKANGNPGLMFYKLQTSAYKYSWGLIPLSVPFMALLFLWRRQHHLYDHAIFVTYSLAFMMLLTIVLIIAGVIGVAEGWIVMAAMCVPPVHMFTQLRGAYQLRKWSAAWRTVALLTFAFTVLLAFIVLLLLHGLTD
;
A
#
# COMPACT_ATOMS: atom_id res chain seq x y z
N GLY A 1 -22.42 16.04 1.70
CA GLY A 1 -21.70 14.89 1.12
C GLY A 1 -22.43 14.21 -0.03
N ILE A 2 -23.35 13.28 0.26
CA ILE A 2 -23.78 12.22 -0.69
C ILE A 2 -24.49 12.75 -1.96
N ALA A 3 -25.38 13.75 -1.82
CA ALA A 3 -26.04 14.36 -2.99
C ALA A 3 -25.07 15.12 -3.92
N LYS A 4 -24.02 15.73 -3.35
CA LYS A 4 -22.93 16.40 -4.11
C LYS A 4 -22.03 15.38 -4.81
N ALA A 5 -21.75 14.26 -4.15
CA ALA A 5 -20.97 13.14 -4.72
C ALA A 5 -21.66 12.53 -5.95
N ASN A 6 -22.98 12.31 -5.87
CA ASN A 6 -23.76 11.77 -6.98
C ASN A 6 -23.95 12.77 -8.14
N GLY A 7 -23.97 14.07 -7.85
CA GLY A 7 -24.13 15.12 -8.87
C GLY A 7 -22.88 15.40 -9.71
N ASN A 8 -21.67 15.07 -9.22
CA ASN A 8 -20.43 15.24 -9.96
C ASN A 8 -19.35 14.23 -9.53
N PRO A 9 -19.36 13.00 -10.08
CA PRO A 9 -18.43 11.95 -9.69
C PRO A 9 -16.97 12.30 -10.04
N GLY A 10 -16.73 13.05 -11.12
CA GLY A 10 -15.39 13.50 -11.50
C GLY A 10 -14.75 14.42 -10.45
N LEU A 11 -15.54 15.34 -9.89
CA LEU A 11 -15.08 16.19 -8.78
C LEU A 11 -14.76 15.36 -7.52
N MET A 12 -15.49 14.27 -7.28
CA MET A 12 -15.22 13.36 -6.16
C MET A 12 -13.89 12.62 -6.32
N PHE A 13 -13.59 12.07 -7.51
CA PHE A 13 -12.30 11.43 -7.78
C PHE A 13 -11.13 12.42 -7.64
N TYR A 14 -11.30 13.64 -8.14
CA TYR A 14 -10.31 14.70 -7.99
C TYR A 14 -10.05 15.05 -6.51
N LYS A 15 -11.12 15.18 -5.71
CA LYS A 15 -11.00 15.38 -4.25
C LYS A 15 -10.33 14.19 -3.57
N LEU A 16 -10.63 12.96 -3.96
CA LEU A 16 -9.98 11.77 -3.42
C LEU A 16 -8.49 11.75 -3.72
N GLN A 17 -8.08 12.10 -4.93
CA GLN A 17 -6.67 12.14 -5.31
C GLN A 17 -5.90 13.22 -4.53
N THR A 18 -6.46 14.42 -4.40
CA THR A 18 -5.84 15.53 -3.65
C THR A 18 -5.79 15.24 -2.14
N SER A 19 -6.84 14.65 -1.57
CA SER A 19 -6.85 14.21 -0.17
C SER A 19 -5.91 13.03 0.07
N ALA A 20 -5.84 12.05 -0.83
CA ALA A 20 -4.93 10.92 -0.70
C ALA A 20 -3.47 11.36 -0.64
N TYR A 21 -3.07 12.35 -1.46
CA TYR A 21 -1.74 12.95 -1.38
C TYR A 21 -1.50 13.62 0.00
N LYS A 22 -2.45 14.46 0.44
CA LYS A 22 -2.35 15.21 1.70
C LYS A 22 -2.28 14.31 2.95
N TYR A 23 -3.05 13.23 2.96
CA TYR A 23 -3.16 12.29 4.08
C TYR A 23 -2.31 11.03 3.89
N SER A 24 -1.50 10.94 2.84
CA SER A 24 -0.64 9.78 2.54
C SER A 24 0.27 9.39 3.70
N TRP A 25 0.74 10.37 4.48
CA TRP A 25 1.54 10.13 5.69
C TRP A 25 0.81 9.23 6.70
N GLY A 26 -0.53 9.28 6.74
CA GLY A 26 -1.38 8.48 7.62
C GLY A 26 -1.35 6.98 7.32
N LEU A 27 -0.96 6.57 6.11
CA LEU A 27 -0.73 5.16 5.80
C LEU A 27 0.41 4.57 6.64
N ILE A 28 1.41 5.36 7.02
CA ILE A 28 2.54 4.89 7.83
C ILE A 28 2.08 4.45 9.23
N PRO A 29 1.51 5.33 10.09
CA PRO A 29 1.06 4.92 11.41
C PRO A 29 -0.08 3.90 11.36
N LEU A 30 -0.87 3.87 10.29
CA LEU A 30 -1.91 2.86 10.11
C LEU A 30 -1.31 1.48 9.80
N SER A 31 -0.21 1.39 9.03
CA SER A 31 0.41 0.12 8.64
C SER A 31 1.36 -0.46 9.70
N VAL A 32 2.06 0.39 10.46
CA VAL A 32 3.02 -0.03 11.49
C VAL A 32 2.48 -1.05 12.49
N PRO A 33 1.27 -0.91 13.07
CA PRO A 33 0.75 -1.91 14.00
C PRO A 33 0.55 -3.27 13.33
N PHE A 34 0.10 -3.32 12.08
CA PHE A 34 -0.03 -4.58 11.34
C PHE A 34 1.33 -5.22 11.06
N MET A 35 2.35 -4.40 10.76
CA MET A 35 3.71 -4.89 10.62
C MET A 35 4.24 -5.48 11.93
N ALA A 36 3.97 -4.83 13.06
CA ALA A 36 4.35 -5.33 14.38
C ALA A 36 3.66 -6.67 14.72
N LEU A 37 2.40 -6.86 14.30
CA LEU A 37 1.67 -8.13 14.50
C LEU A 37 2.38 -9.32 13.84
N LEU A 38 3.07 -9.13 12.71
CA LEU A 38 3.85 -10.20 12.04
C LEU A 38 5.03 -10.71 12.89
N PHE A 39 5.47 -9.90 13.85
CA PHE A 39 6.63 -10.13 14.70
C PHE A 39 6.30 -10.07 16.19
N LEU A 40 5.02 -10.16 16.58
CA LEU A 40 4.56 -10.02 17.98
C LEU A 40 5.30 -10.97 18.95
N TRP A 41 5.75 -12.12 18.46
CA TRP A 41 6.49 -13.13 19.24
C TRP A 41 8.02 -12.95 19.24
N ARG A 42 8.57 -12.04 18.42
CA ARG A 42 10.01 -11.79 18.29
C ARG A 42 10.35 -10.37 18.73
N ARG A 43 10.66 -10.22 20.03
CA ARG A 43 11.02 -8.95 20.70
C ARG A 43 12.28 -8.25 20.18
N GLN A 44 12.97 -8.83 19.21
CA GLN A 44 14.19 -8.27 18.62
C GLN A 44 13.93 -7.14 17.61
N HIS A 45 12.67 -6.90 17.21
CA HIS A 45 12.32 -5.89 16.21
C HIS A 45 11.54 -4.75 16.85
N HIS A 46 11.97 -3.52 16.61
CA HIS A 46 11.36 -2.32 17.19
C HIS A 46 10.31 -1.73 16.24
N LEU A 47 9.34 -0.99 16.81
CA LEU A 47 8.34 -0.26 16.03
C LEU A 47 8.97 0.71 15.02
N TYR A 48 10.14 1.26 15.36
CA TYR A 48 10.93 2.10 14.46
C TYR A 48 11.35 1.37 13.18
N ASP A 49 11.85 0.13 13.30
CA ASP A 49 12.24 -0.69 12.15
C ASP A 49 11.03 -0.97 11.24
N HIS A 50 9.87 -1.21 11.85
CA HIS A 50 8.62 -1.41 11.12
C HIS A 50 8.16 -0.15 10.39
N ALA A 51 8.30 1.03 11.00
CA ALA A 51 7.96 2.31 10.36
C ALA A 51 8.87 2.60 9.15
N ILE A 52 10.17 2.33 9.28
CA ILE A 52 11.13 2.43 8.18
C ILE A 52 10.73 1.47 7.04
N PHE A 53 10.45 0.21 7.38
CA PHE A 53 10.06 -0.80 6.39
C PHE A 53 8.83 -0.36 5.58
N VAL A 54 7.79 0.09 6.27
CA VAL A 54 6.54 0.58 5.65
C VAL A 54 6.82 1.75 4.73
N THR A 55 7.63 2.71 5.16
CA THR A 55 7.96 3.90 4.38
C THR A 55 8.67 3.53 3.07
N TYR A 56 9.67 2.64 3.13
CA TYR A 56 10.34 2.14 1.93
C TYR A 56 9.41 1.35 1.01
N SER A 57 8.49 0.56 1.57
CA SER A 57 7.53 -0.20 0.79
C SER A 57 6.54 0.72 0.06
N LEU A 58 6.02 1.74 0.73
CA LEU A 58 5.15 2.75 0.13
C LEU A 58 5.85 3.52 -1.00
N ALA A 59 7.11 3.92 -0.79
CA ALA A 59 7.90 4.59 -1.82
C ALA A 59 8.09 3.71 -3.07
N PHE A 60 8.39 2.42 -2.88
CA PHE A 60 8.51 1.47 -3.99
C PHE A 60 7.17 1.30 -4.74
N MET A 61 6.06 1.16 -4.03
CA MET A 61 4.73 0.99 -4.65
C MET A 61 4.29 2.23 -5.44
N MET A 62 4.62 3.43 -4.95
CA MET A 62 4.40 4.68 -5.69
C MET A 62 5.25 4.71 -6.97
N LEU A 63 6.53 4.36 -6.88
CA LEU A 63 7.41 4.30 -8.05
C LEU A 63 6.92 3.26 -9.07
N LEU A 64 6.53 2.07 -8.61
CA LEU A 64 5.95 1.02 -9.46
C LEU A 64 4.72 1.54 -10.20
N THR A 65 3.82 2.24 -9.50
CA THR A 65 2.62 2.83 -10.10
C THR A 65 2.97 3.82 -11.20
N ILE A 66 3.95 4.72 -10.95
CA ILE A 66 4.44 5.67 -11.95
C ILE A 66 5.01 4.94 -13.17
N VAL A 67 5.83 3.90 -12.97
CA VAL A 67 6.40 3.10 -14.05
C VAL A 67 5.32 2.42 -14.88
N LEU A 68 4.29 1.84 -14.25
CA LEU A 68 3.17 1.21 -14.95
C LEU A 68 2.32 2.22 -15.74
N ILE A 69 2.11 3.42 -15.20
CA ILE A 69 1.43 4.51 -15.93
C ILE A 69 2.24 4.90 -17.17
N ILE A 70 3.54 5.12 -17.02
CA ILE A 70 4.43 5.45 -18.16
C ILE A 70 4.41 4.32 -19.20
N ALA A 71 4.46 3.06 -18.76
CA ALA A 71 4.37 1.89 -19.64
C ALA A 71 3.06 1.89 -20.46
N GLY A 72 1.93 2.24 -19.85
CA GLY A 72 0.66 2.41 -20.56
C GLY A 72 0.70 3.53 -21.59
N VAL A 73 1.29 4.68 -21.25
CA VAL A 73 1.40 5.84 -22.16
C VAL A 73 2.27 5.55 -23.38
N ILE A 74 3.35 4.79 -23.23
CA ILE A 74 4.24 4.42 -24.36
C ILE A 74 3.73 3.20 -25.17
N GLY A 75 2.55 2.67 -24.84
CA GLY A 75 1.89 1.62 -25.62
C GLY A 75 2.30 0.18 -25.26
N VAL A 76 2.83 -0.08 -24.06
CA VAL A 76 3.03 -1.46 -23.59
C VAL A 76 1.68 -2.17 -23.52
N ALA A 77 1.61 -3.40 -24.02
CA ALA A 77 0.35 -4.15 -24.02
C ALA A 77 -0.19 -4.36 -22.60
N GLU A 78 -1.50 -4.18 -22.44
CA GLU A 78 -2.19 -4.22 -21.16
C GLU A 78 -1.91 -5.49 -20.35
N GLY A 79 -1.80 -6.65 -21.04
CA GLY A 79 -1.48 -7.93 -20.39
C GLY A 79 -0.16 -7.91 -19.60
N TRP A 80 0.88 -7.24 -20.12
CA TRP A 80 2.15 -7.10 -19.41
C TRP A 80 2.04 -6.17 -18.20
N ILE A 81 1.25 -5.09 -18.32
CA ILE A 81 1.01 -4.14 -17.24
C ILE A 81 0.25 -4.83 -16.10
N VAL A 82 -0.83 -5.55 -16.41
CA VAL A 82 -1.62 -6.31 -15.42
C VAL A 82 -0.78 -7.38 -14.75
N MET A 83 0.00 -8.13 -15.53
CA MET A 83 0.89 -9.15 -14.97
C MET A 83 1.93 -8.53 -14.02
N ALA A 84 2.55 -7.42 -14.40
CA ALA A 84 3.49 -6.71 -13.54
C ALA A 84 2.80 -6.18 -12.26
N ALA A 85 1.62 -5.58 -12.39
CA ALA A 85 0.85 -5.07 -11.24
C ALA A 85 0.47 -6.18 -10.25
N MET A 86 0.24 -7.40 -10.72
CA MET A 86 -0.13 -8.55 -9.87
C MET A 86 1.10 -9.28 -9.29
N CYS A 87 2.18 -9.42 -10.05
CA CYS A 87 3.33 -10.24 -9.66
C CYS A 87 4.43 -9.44 -8.94
N VAL A 88 4.64 -8.17 -9.28
CA VAL A 88 5.72 -7.37 -8.69
C VAL A 88 5.49 -7.10 -7.19
N PRO A 89 4.29 -6.73 -6.71
CA PRO A 89 4.10 -6.45 -5.29
C PRO A 89 4.39 -7.64 -4.37
N PRO A 90 3.88 -8.88 -4.62
CA PRO A 90 4.23 -10.05 -3.83
C PRO A 90 5.74 -10.35 -3.82
N VAL A 91 6.41 -10.22 -4.98
CA VAL A 91 7.86 -10.47 -5.11
C VAL A 91 8.66 -9.41 -4.34
N HIS A 92 8.29 -8.13 -4.47
CA HIS A 92 8.89 -7.05 -3.70
C HIS A 92 8.73 -7.25 -2.20
N MET A 93 7.51 -7.52 -1.73
CA MET A 93 7.24 -7.74 -0.31
C MET A 93 8.01 -8.95 0.25
N PHE A 94 8.11 -10.04 -0.51
CA PHE A 94 8.91 -11.20 -0.09
C PHE A 94 10.40 -10.88 0.03
N THR A 95 10.97 -10.23 -1.00
CA THR A 95 12.40 -9.90 -1.01
C THR A 95 12.75 -8.87 0.05
N GLN A 96 11.93 -7.83 0.21
CA GLN A 96 12.10 -6.79 1.22
C GLN A 96 11.99 -7.37 2.64
N LEU A 97 10.95 -8.18 2.92
CA LEU A 97 10.74 -8.77 4.24
C LEU A 97 11.87 -9.75 4.60
N ARG A 98 12.27 -10.59 3.64
CA ARG A 98 13.36 -11.54 3.85
C ARG A 98 14.69 -10.84 4.11
N GLY A 99 15.01 -9.80 3.33
CA GLY A 99 16.27 -9.06 3.44
C GLY A 99 16.34 -8.23 4.72
N ALA A 100 15.28 -7.47 5.03
CA ALA A 100 15.23 -6.58 6.19
C ALA A 100 15.32 -7.36 7.52
N TYR A 101 14.65 -8.51 7.61
CA TYR A 101 14.57 -9.30 8.85
C TYR A 101 15.40 -10.59 8.81
N GLN A 102 16.25 -10.77 7.79
CA GLN A 102 17.14 -11.94 7.61
C GLN A 102 16.43 -13.29 7.83
N LEU A 103 15.22 -13.42 7.27
CA LEU A 103 14.35 -14.57 7.51
C LEU A 103 14.71 -15.78 6.64
N ARG A 104 14.43 -16.99 7.15
CA ARG A 104 14.42 -18.22 6.35
C ARG A 104 13.28 -18.17 5.31
N LYS A 105 13.47 -18.78 4.14
CA LYS A 105 12.52 -18.75 3.01
C LYS A 105 11.07 -19.08 3.42
N TRP A 106 10.87 -20.19 4.13
CA TRP A 106 9.55 -20.60 4.64
C TRP A 106 8.93 -19.55 5.57
N SER A 107 9.75 -19.00 6.46
CA SER A 107 9.30 -18.02 7.44
C SER A 107 9.00 -16.66 6.82
N ALA A 108 9.64 -16.32 5.70
CA ALA A 108 9.32 -15.16 4.90
C ALA A 108 8.02 -15.37 4.12
N ALA A 109 7.83 -16.54 3.49
CA ALA A 109 6.69 -16.80 2.61
C ALA A 109 5.33 -16.63 3.31
N TRP A 110 5.11 -17.27 4.46
CA TRP A 110 3.83 -17.12 5.17
C TRP A 110 3.62 -15.70 5.71
N ARG A 111 4.69 -15.03 6.15
CA ARG A 111 4.62 -13.63 6.58
C ARG A 111 4.35 -12.68 5.42
N THR A 112 4.80 -12.99 4.20
CA THR A 112 4.45 -12.22 3.00
C THR A 112 2.97 -12.37 2.68
N VAL A 113 2.39 -13.57 2.80
CA VAL A 113 0.94 -13.75 2.64
C VAL A 113 0.18 -12.91 3.67
N ALA A 114 0.58 -12.94 4.94
CA ALA A 114 -0.03 -12.12 5.98
C ALA A 114 0.21 -10.59 5.76
N LEU A 115 1.38 -10.20 5.26
CA LEU A 115 1.68 -8.81 4.93
C LEU A 115 0.80 -8.31 3.78
N LEU A 116 0.56 -9.13 2.76
CA LEU A 116 -0.33 -8.80 1.66
C LEU A 116 -1.77 -8.58 2.15
N THR A 117 -2.29 -9.47 2.99
CA THR A 117 -3.65 -9.31 3.54
C THR A 117 -3.77 -8.07 4.41
N PHE A 118 -2.76 -7.78 5.23
CA PHE A 118 -2.70 -6.55 6.02
C PHE A 118 -2.59 -5.30 5.16
N ALA A 119 -1.77 -5.31 4.11
CA ALA A 119 -1.65 -4.21 3.17
C ALA A 119 -2.99 -3.91 2.48
N PHE A 120 -3.72 -4.92 2.03
CA PHE A 120 -5.06 -4.74 1.47
C PHE A 120 -6.05 -4.19 2.50
N THR A 121 -6.01 -4.68 3.73
CA THR A 121 -6.88 -4.22 4.82
C THR A 121 -6.63 -2.75 5.14
N VAL A 122 -5.36 -2.37 5.27
CA VAL A 122 -4.93 -0.98 5.53
C VAL A 122 -5.31 -0.06 4.37
N LEU A 123 -5.10 -0.50 3.13
CA LEU A 123 -5.47 0.27 1.94
C LEU A 123 -6.99 0.51 1.91
N LEU A 124 -7.80 -0.52 2.16
CA LEU A 124 -9.26 -0.39 2.20
C LEU A 124 -9.69 0.56 3.32
N ALA A 125 -9.15 0.39 4.53
CA ALA A 125 -9.44 1.27 5.66
C ALA A 125 -9.06 2.73 5.35
N PHE A 126 -7.91 2.96 4.73
CA PHE A 126 -7.47 4.29 4.32
C PHE A 126 -8.42 4.93 3.29
N ILE A 127 -8.84 4.18 2.26
CA ILE A 127 -9.81 4.65 1.27
C ILE A 127 -11.15 5.01 1.93
N VAL A 128 -11.64 4.17 2.85
CA VAL A 128 -12.88 4.45 3.60
C VAL A 128 -12.75 5.72 4.43
N LEU A 129 -11.63 5.91 5.13
CA LEU A 129 -11.38 7.14 5.90
C LEU A 129 -11.33 8.39 5.02
N LEU A 130 -10.71 8.31 3.83
CA LEU A 130 -10.69 9.40 2.86
C LEU A 130 -12.08 9.73 2.32
N LEU A 131 -12.88 8.71 2.00
CA LEU A 131 -14.25 8.88 1.56
C LEU A 131 -15.11 9.54 2.64
N LEU A 132 -15.00 9.07 3.88
CA LEU A 132 -15.72 9.67 5.01
C LEU A 132 -15.34 11.13 5.18
N HIS A 133 -14.04 11.45 5.17
CA HIS A 133 -13.56 12.82 5.26
C HIS A 133 -14.09 13.70 4.11
N GLY A 134 -14.00 13.22 2.87
CA GLY A 134 -14.49 13.94 1.69
C GLY A 134 -16.02 14.06 1.60
N LEU A 135 -16.77 13.24 2.32
CA LEU A 135 -18.24 13.32 2.42
C LEU A 135 -18.70 14.29 3.52
N THR A 136 -17.90 14.47 4.57
CA THR A 136 -18.15 15.42 5.65
C THR A 136 -17.83 16.87 5.26
N ASP A 137 -16.94 17.07 4.29
CA ASP A 137 -16.63 18.36 3.66
C ASP A 137 -17.60 18.74 2.51
#